data_AF-A0A3P1V984-F1
#
_entry.id   AF-A0A3P1V984-F1
#
_cell.length_a   1.000
_cell.length_b   1.000
_cell.length_c   1.000
_cell.angle_alpha   90.00
_cell.angle_beta   90.00
_cell.angle_gamma   90.00
#
_symmetry.space_group_name_H-M   'P 1'
#
loop_
_entity.id
_entity.type
_entity.pdbx_description
1 polymer ?
#
loop_
_entity_poly.entity_id
_entity_poly.type
_entity_poly.pdbx_seq_one_letter_code
_entity_poly.pdbx_strand_id
1 'polypeptide(L)'
;MTIPGTPTRQAAIASLVLSIPTSHLGVAQAVVDASQRIVSTRVALTSVSRLEAGRPSMLQHLRSFFPGASFDVDVVTREVTSVKPVDWSQLPVAMSVEARSEPPGGDGAIAVVAPPAGFHLPVDPATWKARSWVERSALPEAPNRMAIALAQRAGCSGCPTCGRPAGPTGCLFCGTDRTSVGAMRSNRPVNRATTEGARI
;
A
#
# COMPACT_ATOMS: atom_id res chain seq x y z
N MET A 1 1.33 5.46 -12.34
CA MET A 1 0.90 4.73 -11.14
C MET A 1 1.64 5.32 -9.96
N THR A 2 0.93 5.84 -8.97
CA THR A 2 1.53 6.39 -7.75
C THR A 2 1.18 5.47 -6.60
N ILE A 3 2.15 5.11 -5.77
CA ILE A 3 1.91 4.31 -4.56
C ILE A 3 1.78 5.30 -3.40
N PRO A 4 0.56 5.53 -2.86
CA PRO A 4 0.40 6.43 -1.73
C PRO A 4 0.89 5.75 -0.44
N GLY A 5 1.29 6.57 0.53
CA GLY A 5 1.68 6.13 1.86
C GLY A 5 3.08 6.60 2.28
N THR A 6 3.50 6.15 3.45
CA THR A 6 4.83 6.42 4.00
C THR A 6 5.93 5.66 3.24
N PRO A 7 7.21 6.05 3.35
CA PRO A 7 8.29 5.43 2.57
C PRO A 7 8.38 3.91 2.69
N THR A 8 8.29 3.35 3.91
CA THR A 8 8.37 1.88 4.09
C THR A 8 7.15 1.17 3.50
N ARG A 9 5.97 1.82 3.55
CA ARG A 9 4.74 1.30 2.96
C ARG A 9 4.86 1.25 1.44
N GLN A 10 5.37 2.32 0.86
CA GLN A 10 5.63 2.39 -0.58
C GLN A 10 6.59 1.29 -1.02
N ALA A 11 7.67 1.06 -0.27
CA ALA A 11 8.63 -0.01 -0.53
C ALA A 11 8.00 -1.42 -0.41
N ALA A 12 7.18 -1.66 0.60
CA ALA A 12 6.47 -2.94 0.77
C ALA A 12 5.44 -3.18 -0.36
N ILE A 13 4.75 -2.15 -0.83
CA ILE A 13 3.83 -2.29 -1.97
C ILE A 13 4.60 -2.43 -3.28
N ALA A 14 5.73 -1.73 -3.44
CA ALA A 14 6.59 -1.87 -4.60
C ALA A 14 7.14 -3.30 -4.70
N SER A 15 7.52 -3.94 -3.59
CA SER A 15 7.97 -5.34 -3.61
C SER A 15 6.88 -6.30 -4.10
N LEU A 16 5.61 -6.06 -3.74
CA LEU A 16 4.47 -6.81 -4.29
C LEU A 16 4.32 -6.59 -5.80
N VAL A 17 4.34 -5.33 -6.25
CA VAL A 17 4.18 -4.98 -7.67
C VAL A 17 5.31 -5.59 -8.51
N LEU A 18 6.55 -5.51 -8.04
CA LEU A 18 7.72 -6.07 -8.71
C LEU A 18 7.69 -7.60 -8.76
N SER A 19 6.88 -8.24 -7.90
CA SER A 19 6.69 -9.68 -7.88
C SER A 19 5.52 -10.17 -8.75
N ILE A 20 4.82 -9.26 -9.44
CA ILE A 20 3.73 -9.63 -10.35
C ILE A 20 4.31 -10.34 -11.58
N PRO A 21 3.82 -11.55 -11.94
CA PRO A 21 4.21 -12.20 -13.18
C PRO A 21 3.94 -11.31 -14.40
N THR A 22 4.81 -11.35 -15.42
CA THR A 22 4.66 -10.53 -16.64
C THR A 22 3.32 -10.72 -17.35
N SER A 23 2.77 -11.94 -17.30
CA SER A 23 1.45 -12.30 -17.81
C SER A 23 0.28 -11.58 -17.11
N HIS A 24 0.52 -11.01 -15.94
CA HIS A 24 -0.46 -10.34 -15.09
C HIS A 24 -0.15 -8.85 -14.86
N LEU A 25 0.80 -8.24 -15.59
CA LEU A 25 1.13 -6.82 -15.38
C LEU A 25 -0.06 -5.88 -15.61
N GLY A 26 -1.05 -6.31 -16.40
CA GLY A 26 -2.30 -5.57 -16.61
C GLY A 26 -3.09 -5.27 -15.32
N VAL A 27 -2.90 -6.05 -14.24
CA VAL A 27 -3.59 -5.86 -12.95
C VAL A 27 -2.75 -5.14 -11.89
N ALA A 28 -1.60 -4.56 -12.26
CA ALA A 28 -0.69 -3.93 -11.30
C ALA A 28 -1.37 -2.87 -10.40
N GLN A 29 -2.22 -2.01 -10.96
CA GLN A 29 -2.96 -1.03 -10.17
C GLN A 29 -3.93 -1.70 -9.16
N ALA A 30 -4.62 -2.78 -9.57
CA ALA A 30 -5.51 -3.51 -8.66
C ALA A 30 -4.74 -4.18 -7.51
N VAL A 31 -3.51 -4.65 -7.78
CA VAL A 31 -2.61 -5.16 -6.73
C VAL A 31 -2.19 -4.03 -5.77
N VAL A 32 -1.85 -2.85 -6.28
CA VAL A 32 -1.57 -1.67 -5.45
C VAL A 32 -2.77 -1.35 -4.57
N ASP A 33 -3.97 -1.25 -5.14
CA ASP A 33 -5.18 -0.87 -4.39
C ASP A 33 -5.53 -1.91 -3.31
N ALA A 34 -5.42 -3.20 -3.63
CA ALA A 34 -5.67 -4.28 -2.68
C ALA A 34 -4.61 -4.31 -1.56
N SER A 35 -3.34 -4.05 -1.89
CA SER A 35 -2.24 -4.05 -0.93
C SER A 35 -2.41 -2.97 0.14
N GLN A 36 -3.12 -1.87 -0.15
CA GLN A 36 -3.39 -0.81 0.82
C GLN A 36 -4.16 -1.27 2.05
N ARG A 37 -4.81 -2.44 2.03
CA ARG A 37 -5.48 -3.00 3.22
C ARG A 37 -4.69 -4.09 3.93
N ILE A 38 -3.63 -4.57 3.29
CA ILE A 38 -2.89 -5.75 3.75
C ILE A 38 -1.55 -5.33 4.37
N VAL A 39 -0.91 -4.30 3.80
CA VAL A 39 0.31 -3.76 4.39
C VAL A 39 -0.04 -3.11 5.72
N SER A 40 0.52 -3.64 6.80
CA SER A 40 0.46 -3.01 8.12
C SER A 40 1.59 -2.01 8.23
N THR A 41 1.32 -0.80 8.72
CA THR A 41 2.35 0.24 8.89
C THR A 41 2.25 0.85 10.28
N ARG A 42 3.33 0.72 11.04
CA ARG A 42 3.45 1.26 12.40
C ARG A 42 4.61 2.24 12.49
N VAL A 43 4.47 3.24 13.35
CA VAL A 43 5.49 4.26 13.58
C VAL A 43 5.67 4.46 15.07
N ALA A 44 6.88 4.26 15.56
CA ALA A 44 7.30 4.58 16.90
C ALA A 44 7.85 6.00 16.90
N LEU A 45 7.34 6.87 17.78
CA LEU A 45 7.75 8.28 17.86
C LEU A 45 8.08 8.66 19.30
N THR A 46 9.07 9.54 19.46
CA THR A 46 9.35 10.21 20.74
C THR A 46 8.48 11.45 20.99
N SER A 47 7.79 11.96 19.97
CA SER A 47 6.86 13.08 20.05
C SER A 47 5.77 12.96 19.00
N VAL A 48 4.55 13.32 19.37
CA VAL A 48 3.39 13.36 18.46
C VAL A 48 2.85 14.77 18.23
N SER A 49 3.59 15.79 18.68
CA SER A 49 3.09 17.18 18.69
C SER A 49 2.85 17.77 17.30
N ARG A 50 3.53 17.26 16.27
CA ARG A 50 3.40 17.67 14.86
C ARG A 50 3.02 16.50 13.96
N LEU A 51 2.35 15.50 14.52
CA LEU A 51 1.97 14.29 13.79
C LEU A 51 0.78 14.57 12.86
N GLU A 52 1.04 14.56 11.56
CA GLU A 52 -0.02 14.67 10.53
C GLU A 52 -0.70 13.32 10.25
N ALA A 53 0.02 12.21 10.46
CA ALA A 53 -0.42 10.85 10.14
C ALA A 53 -1.16 10.12 11.29
N GLY A 54 -1.71 10.84 12.27
CA GLY A 54 -2.38 10.26 13.45
C GLY A 54 -3.39 11.21 14.08
N ARG A 55 -4.14 10.73 15.07
CA ARG A 55 -5.07 11.55 15.87
C ARG A 55 -4.67 11.53 17.35
N PRO A 56 -3.57 12.20 17.72
CA PRO A 56 -3.17 12.30 19.11
C PRO A 56 -4.24 13.01 19.95
N SER A 57 -4.45 12.52 21.18
CA SER A 57 -5.24 13.21 22.20
C SER A 57 -4.45 14.39 22.79
N MET A 58 -5.14 15.36 23.39
CA MET A 58 -4.50 16.48 24.09
C MET A 58 -3.52 16.02 25.18
N LEU A 59 -3.85 14.94 25.89
CA LEU A 59 -2.97 14.38 26.92
C LEU A 59 -1.66 13.84 26.31
N GLN A 60 -1.72 13.25 25.12
CA GLN A 60 -0.53 12.75 24.40
C GLN A 60 0.32 13.89 23.84
N HIS A 61 -0.30 14.98 23.40
CA HIS A 61 0.42 16.22 23.05
C HIS A 61 1.22 16.74 24.24
N LEU A 62 0.61 16.83 25.42
CA LEU A 62 1.30 17.28 26.64
C LEU A 62 2.39 16.32 27.07
N ARG A 63 2.17 15.00 26.95
CA ARG A 63 3.19 13.99 27.25
C ARG A 63 4.41 14.06 26.34
N SER A 64 4.27 14.58 25.12
CA SER A 64 5.37 14.70 24.15
C SER A 64 6.48 15.67 24.61
N PHE A 65 6.22 16.51 25.62
CA PHE A 65 7.21 17.42 26.18
C PHE A 65 8.09 16.79 27.27
N PHE A 66 7.75 15.58 27.75
CA PHE A 66 8.51 14.93 28.81
C PHE A 66 9.66 14.07 28.26
N PRO A 67 10.84 14.10 28.92
CA PRO A 67 11.94 13.24 28.55
C PRO A 67 11.54 11.76 28.55
N GLY A 68 11.87 11.07 27.46
CA GLY A 68 11.62 9.63 27.34
C GLY A 68 10.18 9.25 26.99
N ALA A 69 9.35 10.19 26.52
CA ALA A 69 8.08 9.88 25.89
C ALA A 69 8.26 8.96 24.68
N SER A 70 7.30 8.06 24.49
CA SER A 70 7.29 7.08 23.42
C SER A 70 5.85 6.75 23.06
N PHE A 71 5.59 6.67 21.76
CA PHE A 71 4.27 6.49 21.18
C PHE A 71 4.31 5.45 20.07
N ASP A 72 3.36 4.53 20.08
CA ASP A 72 3.03 3.68 18.92
C ASP A 72 1.94 4.36 18.11
N VAL A 73 2.11 4.39 16.79
CA VAL A 73 1.15 4.97 15.85
C VAL A 73 0.82 3.94 14.79
N ASP A 74 -0.46 3.60 14.67
CA ASP A 74 -0.99 2.90 13.51
C ASP A 74 -1.37 3.93 12.44
N VAL A 75 -0.64 3.95 11.33
CA VAL A 75 -0.84 4.94 10.26
C VAL A 75 -2.16 4.72 9.52
N VAL A 76 -2.68 3.49 9.51
CA VAL A 76 -3.91 3.13 8.81
C VAL A 76 -5.13 3.50 9.65
N THR A 77 -5.16 3.09 10.93
CA THR A 77 -6.28 3.42 11.82
C THR A 77 -6.17 4.83 12.41
N ARG A 78 -4.99 5.46 12.27
CA ARG A 78 -4.61 6.75 12.88
C ARG A 78 -4.62 6.74 14.41
N GLU A 79 -4.60 5.55 15.00
CA GLU A 79 -4.54 5.36 16.44
C GLU A 79 -3.14 5.71 16.96
N VAL A 80 -3.11 6.37 18.11
CA VAL A 80 -1.88 6.76 18.81
C VAL A 80 -1.97 6.24 20.23
N THR A 81 -0.97 5.51 20.69
CA THR A 81 -0.90 4.94 22.03
C THR A 81 0.42 5.31 22.68
N SER A 82 0.39 5.79 23.93
CA SER A 82 1.63 6.07 24.68
C SER A 82 2.13 4.78 25.33
N VAL A 83 3.28 4.30 24.90
CA VAL A 83 3.86 3.01 25.33
C VAL A 83 5.37 3.10 25.38
N LYS A 84 5.99 2.41 26.35
CA LYS A 84 7.45 2.33 26.49
C LYS A 84 7.83 0.99 27.15
N PRO A 85 8.60 0.10 26.48
CA PRO A 85 9.02 0.20 25.07
C PRO A 85 7.83 0.07 24.10
N VAL A 86 8.05 0.39 22.82
CA VAL A 86 7.08 0.05 21.76
C VAL A 86 7.25 -1.43 21.43
N ASP A 87 6.19 -2.23 21.57
CA ASP A 87 6.20 -3.66 21.29
C ASP A 87 5.47 -3.99 19.97
N TRP A 88 6.25 -4.45 19.00
CA TRP A 88 5.80 -4.90 17.69
C TRP A 88 6.18 -6.38 17.44
N SER A 89 6.44 -7.15 18.50
CA SER A 89 6.76 -8.58 18.43
C SER A 89 5.69 -9.41 17.71
N GLN A 90 4.43 -8.97 17.79
CA GLN A 90 3.27 -9.64 17.22
C GLN A 90 2.91 -9.17 15.79
N LEU A 91 3.71 -8.32 15.16
CA LEU A 91 3.45 -7.95 13.77
C LEU A 91 3.51 -9.19 12.86
N PRO A 92 2.54 -9.40 11.94
CA PRO A 92 2.57 -10.52 11.03
C PRO A 92 3.66 -10.29 9.98
N VAL A 93 4.83 -10.94 10.15
CA VAL A 93 6.02 -10.66 9.33
C VAL A 93 6.52 -11.87 8.56
N ALA A 94 6.05 -12.01 7.32
CA ALA A 94 6.80 -12.78 6.32
C ALA A 94 7.85 -11.90 5.61
N MET A 95 7.57 -10.59 5.49
CA MET A 95 8.52 -9.57 5.04
C MET A 95 8.24 -8.29 5.81
N SER A 96 9.29 -7.56 6.19
CA SER A 96 9.15 -6.19 6.72
C SER A 96 10.21 -5.26 6.17
N VAL A 97 9.83 -4.00 6.02
CA VAL A 97 10.70 -2.89 5.66
C VAL A 97 10.71 -1.90 6.82
N GLU A 98 11.88 -1.51 7.27
CA GLU A 98 12.06 -0.57 8.36
C GLU A 98 12.87 0.65 7.92
N ALA A 99 12.47 1.82 8.41
CA ALA A 99 13.25 3.04 8.38
C ALA A 99 13.37 3.60 9.80
N ARG A 100 14.46 4.29 10.10
CA ARG A 100 14.71 4.87 11.43
C ARG A 100 15.52 6.16 11.31
N SER A 101 15.29 7.10 12.23
CA SER A 101 16.08 8.33 12.31
C SER A 101 17.50 8.09 12.80
N GLU A 102 17.66 7.10 13.67
CA GLU A 102 18.90 6.79 14.38
C GLU A 102 19.12 5.27 14.45
N PRO A 103 20.37 4.77 14.37
CA PRO A 103 20.68 3.36 14.54
C PRO A 103 20.19 2.80 15.89
N PRO A 104 19.88 1.49 15.98
CA PRO A 104 19.56 0.85 17.25
C PRO A 104 20.68 1.06 18.28
N GLY A 105 20.33 1.44 19.51
CA GLY A 105 21.29 1.61 20.60
C GLY A 105 22.04 2.95 20.63
N GLY A 106 21.76 3.87 19.70
CA GLY A 106 22.24 5.25 19.79
C GLY A 106 21.64 6.03 20.96
N ASP A 107 22.33 7.05 21.44
CA ASP A 107 21.80 7.93 22.50
C ASP A 107 20.53 8.65 22.01
N GLY A 108 19.41 8.43 22.72
CA GLY A 108 18.10 8.93 22.33
C GLY A 108 17.37 8.09 21.27
N ALA A 109 17.89 6.92 20.86
CA ALA A 109 17.16 5.99 20.02
C ALA A 109 15.90 5.48 20.72
N ILE A 110 14.77 5.49 20.01
CA ILE A 110 13.53 4.92 20.53
C ILE A 110 13.64 3.39 20.64
N ALA A 111 13.27 2.88 21.81
CA ALA A 111 13.28 1.45 22.11
C ALA A 111 12.05 0.77 21.47
N VAL A 112 12.31 -0.09 20.48
CA VAL A 112 11.31 -0.89 19.78
C VAL A 112 11.69 -2.36 19.89
N VAL A 113 10.77 -3.17 20.43
CA VAL A 113 10.89 -4.63 20.47
C VAL A 113 10.17 -5.17 19.25
N ALA A 114 10.92 -5.72 18.30
CA ALA A 114 10.35 -6.28 17.08
C ALA A 114 11.29 -7.35 16.50
N PRO A 115 10.79 -8.27 15.65
CA PRO A 115 11.64 -9.19 14.90
C PRO A 115 12.65 -8.43 14.02
N PRO A 116 13.78 -9.03 13.62
CA PRO A 116 14.70 -8.40 12.67
C PRO A 116 13.96 -7.97 11.40
N ALA A 117 14.26 -6.76 10.91
CA ALA A 117 13.67 -6.31 9.66
C ALA A 117 14.28 -7.09 8.49
N GLY A 118 13.46 -7.44 7.50
CA GLY A 118 13.97 -8.03 6.26
C GLY A 118 14.81 -7.03 5.45
N PHE A 119 14.40 -5.76 5.46
CA PHE A 119 15.08 -4.69 4.74
C PHE A 119 15.09 -3.38 5.55
N HIS A 120 16.17 -2.62 5.42
CA HIS A 120 16.28 -1.27 5.93
C HIS A 120 16.25 -0.27 4.78
N LEU A 121 15.37 0.73 4.87
CA LEU A 121 15.22 1.77 3.89
C LEU A 121 15.90 3.05 4.40
N PRO A 122 16.91 3.59 3.70
CA PRO A 122 17.47 4.89 4.01
C PRO A 122 16.44 5.97 3.63
N VAL A 123 16.03 6.78 4.60
CA VAL A 123 15.12 7.91 4.39
C VAL A 123 15.63 9.11 5.16
N ASP A 124 15.12 10.29 4.81
CA ASP A 124 15.47 11.54 5.49
C ASP A 124 15.09 11.45 6.98
N PRO A 125 16.01 11.73 7.93
CA PRO A 125 15.69 11.84 9.35
C PRO A 125 14.53 12.82 9.65
N ALA A 126 14.29 13.81 8.80
CA ALA A 126 13.20 14.77 8.92
C ALA A 126 11.81 14.23 8.46
N THR A 127 11.74 12.98 7.97
CA THR A 127 10.49 12.33 7.51
C THR A 127 9.39 12.42 8.56
N TRP A 128 9.75 12.18 9.82
CA TRP A 128 8.86 12.36 10.96
C TRP A 128 9.35 13.54 11.78
N LYS A 129 8.44 14.48 12.11
CA LYS A 129 8.73 15.68 12.90
C LYS A 129 8.92 15.35 14.40
N ALA A 130 9.79 14.39 14.71
CA ALA A 130 10.14 13.92 16.05
C ALA A 130 11.66 13.73 16.16
N ARG A 131 12.22 13.81 17.38
CA ARG A 131 13.68 13.68 17.62
C ARG A 131 14.20 12.30 17.23
N SER A 132 13.48 11.26 17.64
CA SER A 132 13.75 9.88 17.26
C SER A 132 12.46 9.18 16.85
N TRP A 133 12.58 8.37 15.80
CA TRP A 133 11.47 7.62 15.25
C TRP A 133 11.94 6.32 14.57
N VAL A 134 11.04 5.35 14.51
CA VAL A 134 11.16 4.13 13.70
C VAL A 134 9.85 3.95 12.96
N GLU A 135 9.90 3.75 11.65
CA GLU A 135 8.75 3.40 10.84
C GLU A 135 8.95 1.97 10.33
N ARG A 136 7.91 1.13 10.42
CA ARG A 136 7.96 -0.23 9.91
C ARG A 136 6.68 -0.58 9.17
N SER A 137 6.85 -1.12 7.97
CA SER A 137 5.78 -1.74 7.20
C SER A 137 6.00 -3.24 7.07
N ALA A 138 4.93 -4.02 7.23
CA ALA A 138 4.98 -5.48 7.24
C ALA A 138 3.95 -6.09 6.29
N LEU A 139 4.34 -7.21 5.68
CA LEU A 139 3.49 -8.08 4.88
C LEU A 139 3.28 -9.41 5.60
N PRO A 140 2.03 -9.91 5.65
CA PRO A 140 1.71 -11.17 6.31
C PRO A 140 2.23 -12.40 5.54
N GLU A 141 2.55 -12.27 4.26
CA GLU A 141 3.08 -13.34 3.43
C GLU A 141 4.17 -12.82 2.45
N ALA A 142 4.98 -13.71 1.89
CA ALA A 142 6.04 -13.37 0.95
C ALA A 142 5.47 -12.64 -0.30
N PRO A 143 6.16 -11.60 -0.81
CA PRO A 143 5.63 -10.76 -1.88
C PRO A 143 5.21 -11.50 -3.15
N ASN A 144 5.95 -12.54 -3.54
CA ASN A 144 5.67 -13.37 -4.70
C ASN A 144 4.34 -14.12 -4.59
N ARG A 145 4.08 -14.75 -3.44
CA ARG A 145 2.82 -15.49 -3.21
C ARG A 145 1.64 -14.54 -3.16
N MET A 146 1.79 -13.43 -2.43
CA MET A 146 0.76 -12.40 -2.33
C MET A 146 0.45 -11.76 -3.69
N ALA A 147 1.47 -11.40 -4.47
CA ALA A 147 1.28 -10.78 -5.78
C ALA A 147 0.48 -11.68 -6.73
N ILE A 148 0.77 -12.99 -6.75
CA ILE A 148 0.02 -13.98 -7.54
C ILE A 148 -1.43 -14.06 -7.05
N ALA A 149 -1.66 -14.22 -5.75
CA ALA A 149 -3.00 -14.34 -5.19
C ALA A 149 -3.86 -13.09 -5.47
N LEU A 150 -3.27 -11.89 -5.29
CA LEU A 150 -3.94 -10.62 -5.59
C LEU A 150 -4.21 -10.46 -7.09
N ALA A 151 -3.26 -10.83 -7.94
CA ALA A 151 -3.41 -10.73 -9.38
C ALA A 151 -4.51 -11.67 -9.92
N GLN A 152 -4.55 -12.92 -9.42
CA GLN A 152 -5.60 -13.88 -9.75
C GLN A 152 -6.97 -13.38 -9.31
N ARG A 153 -7.08 -12.85 -8.10
CA ARG A 153 -8.33 -12.29 -7.56
C ARG A 153 -8.82 -11.07 -8.34
N ALA A 154 -7.92 -10.21 -8.80
CA ALA A 154 -8.27 -9.03 -9.57
C ALA A 154 -8.88 -9.36 -10.95
N GLY A 155 -8.50 -10.51 -11.52
CA GLY A 155 -8.93 -10.95 -12.83
C GLY A 155 -8.24 -10.17 -13.96
N CYS A 156 -7.75 -10.88 -14.96
CA CYS A 156 -7.10 -10.28 -16.12
C CYS A 156 -7.79 -10.75 -17.41
N SER A 157 -8.05 -9.80 -18.31
CA SER A 157 -8.62 -10.07 -19.63
C SER A 157 -7.81 -9.35 -20.70
N GLY A 158 -7.82 -9.85 -21.94
CA GLY A 158 -7.21 -9.13 -23.06
C GLY A 158 -7.87 -7.77 -23.28
N CYS A 159 -7.07 -6.74 -23.53
CA CYS A 159 -7.54 -5.43 -23.94
C CYS A 159 -8.22 -5.54 -25.32
N PRO A 160 -9.45 -4.99 -25.50
CA PRO A 160 -10.12 -5.05 -26.80
C PRO A 160 -9.40 -4.23 -27.88
N THR A 161 -8.56 -3.27 -27.50
CA THR A 161 -7.84 -2.37 -28.43
C THR A 161 -6.50 -2.94 -28.86
N CYS A 162 -5.67 -3.39 -27.91
CA CYS A 162 -4.29 -3.82 -28.20
C CYS A 162 -4.00 -5.29 -27.91
N GLY A 163 -4.99 -6.07 -27.45
CA GLY A 163 -4.87 -7.49 -27.12
C GLY A 163 -4.06 -7.83 -25.86
N ARG A 164 -3.32 -6.87 -25.29
CA ARG A 164 -2.47 -7.10 -24.10
C ARG A 164 -3.30 -7.34 -22.83
N PRO A 165 -2.74 -8.04 -21.82
CA PRO A 165 -3.37 -8.20 -20.51
C PRO A 165 -3.80 -6.84 -19.93
N ALA A 166 -5.06 -6.73 -19.55
CA ALA A 166 -5.68 -5.55 -18.96
C ALA A 166 -6.41 -5.92 -17.67
N GLY A 167 -6.36 -5.01 -16.70
CA GLY A 167 -7.01 -5.17 -15.42
C GLY A 167 -8.44 -4.62 -15.40
N PRO A 168 -9.07 -4.59 -14.23
CA PRO A 168 -10.46 -4.12 -14.08
C PRO A 168 -10.63 -2.62 -14.35
N THR A 169 -9.59 -1.81 -14.18
CA THR A 169 -9.63 -0.36 -14.37
C THR A 169 -9.34 0.07 -15.82
N GLY A 170 -8.71 -0.80 -16.61
CA GLY A 170 -8.29 -0.47 -17.98
C GLY A 170 -6.99 -1.15 -18.39
N CYS A 171 -6.51 -0.81 -19.58
CA CYS A 171 -5.24 -1.27 -20.10
C CYS A 171 -4.13 -0.27 -19.79
N LEU A 172 -3.16 -0.69 -18.98
CA LEU A 172 -1.97 0.12 -18.64
C LEU A 172 -1.04 0.39 -19.84
N PHE A 173 -1.17 -0.40 -20.92
CA PHE A 173 -0.28 -0.31 -22.07
C PHE A 173 -0.75 0.72 -23.11
N CYS A 174 -2.06 0.78 -23.39
CA CYS A 174 -2.62 1.70 -24.40
C CYS A 174 -3.59 2.73 -23.83
N GLY A 175 -3.83 2.72 -22.51
CA GLY A 175 -4.69 3.70 -21.82
C GLY A 175 -6.20 3.49 -22.00
N THR A 176 -6.65 2.42 -22.67
CA THR A 176 -8.09 2.12 -22.83
C THR A 176 -8.72 1.83 -21.47
N ASP A 177 -9.69 2.64 -21.06
CA ASP A 177 -10.52 2.44 -19.89
C ASP A 177 -11.63 1.41 -20.17
N ARG A 178 -12.05 0.63 -19.16
CA ARG A 178 -13.15 -0.35 -19.36
C ARG A 178 -14.54 0.30 -19.37
N THR A 179 -14.66 1.54 -18.89
CA THR A 179 -15.89 2.34 -18.92
C THR A 179 -16.30 2.76 -20.33
N SER A 180 -15.35 3.08 -21.22
CA SER A 180 -15.63 3.45 -22.61
C SER A 180 -16.16 2.29 -23.47
N VAL A 181 -15.74 1.05 -23.18
CA VAL A 181 -16.12 -0.13 -23.98
C VAL A 181 -17.59 -0.52 -23.78
N GLY A 182 -18.18 -0.21 -22.60
CA GLY A 182 -19.61 -0.41 -22.34
C GLY A 182 -20.50 0.50 -23.19
N ALA A 183 -20.08 1.75 -23.41
CA ALA A 183 -20.80 2.70 -24.25
C ALA A 183 -20.76 2.31 -25.74
N MET A 184 -19.64 1.74 -26.21
CA MET A 184 -19.47 1.41 -27.63
C MET A 184 -20.23 0.14 -28.07
N ARG A 185 -20.53 -0.78 -27.14
CA ARG A 185 -21.37 -1.96 -27.42
C ARG A 185 -22.87 -1.65 -27.50
N SER A 186 -23.34 -0.52 -26.96
CA SER A 186 -24.76 -0.14 -26.99
C SER A 186 -25.22 0.48 -28.32
N ASN A 187 -24.29 0.80 -29.23
CA ASN A 187 -24.60 1.57 -30.44
C ASN A 187 -24.51 0.74 -31.74
N ARG A 188 -24.62 -0.60 -31.66
CA ARG A 188 -24.74 -1.42 -32.87
C ARG A 188 -26.21 -1.38 -33.33
N PRO A 189 -26.55 -0.76 -34.48
CA PRO A 189 -27.90 -0.82 -34.99
C PRO A 189 -28.22 -2.28 -35.32
N VAL A 190 -29.30 -2.79 -34.74
CA VAL A 190 -29.92 -4.04 -35.15
C VAL A 190 -30.43 -3.80 -36.58
N ASN A 191 -29.67 -4.27 -37.57
CA ASN A 191 -30.18 -4.38 -38.93
C ASN A 191 -31.28 -5.43 -38.94
N ARG A 192 -32.54 -4.97 -38.88
CA ARG A 192 -33.72 -5.79 -39.07
C ARG A 192 -33.82 -6.07 -40.57
N ALA A 193 -33.38 -7.25 -41.00
CA ALA A 193 -33.62 -7.74 -42.34
C ALA A 193 -35.12 -7.97 -42.52
N THR A 194 -35.78 -7.14 -43.32
CA THR A 194 -37.10 -7.41 -43.88
C THR A 194 -36.93 -8.31 -45.09
N THR A 195 -37.21 -9.60 -44.90
CA THR A 195 -37.49 -10.55 -45.98
C THR A 195 -39.00 -10.64 -46.17
N GLU A 196 -39.51 -10.11 -47.26
CA GLU A 196 -40.72 -10.58 -47.94
C GLU A 196 -40.70 -9.95 -49.34
N GLY A 197 -40.63 -10.68 -50.45
CA GLY A 197 -41.19 -12.00 -50.70
C GLY A 197 -42.24 -11.83 -51.80
N ALA A 198 -41.78 -11.68 -53.04
CA ALA A 198 -42.62 -11.58 -54.22
C ALA A 198 -43.52 -12.81 -54.36
N ARG A 199 -44.80 -12.60 -54.66
CA ARG A 199 -45.68 -13.60 -55.28
C ARG A 199 -46.60 -12.93 -56.30
N ILE A 200 -46.39 -13.36 -57.55
CA ILE A 200 -47.30 -13.54 -58.70
C ILE A 200 -48.20 -12.37 -59.09
#